data_AF-A0A7J0CUS8-F1
#
_entry.id   AF-A0A7J0CUS8-F1
#
_cell.length_a   1.000
_cell.length_b   1.000
_cell.length_c   1.000
_cell.angle_alpha   90.00
_cell.angle_beta   90.00
_cell.angle_gamma   90.00
#
_symmetry.space_group_name_H-M   'P 1'
#
loop_
_entity.id
_entity.type
_entity.pdbx_description
1 polymer ?
#
loop_
_entity_poly.entity_id
_entity_poly.type
_entity_poly.pdbx_seq_one_letter_code
_entity_poly.pdbx_strand_id
1 'polypeptide(L)'
;MTLADVHHTSGRFDQAEQEAESVMILVEADQDPLPACWASNARGIMALYQSRHDDGERYFNQAIDNFRSIQDRPGEASALCNLSRIHLATGRTDSAVALAEEGTAVYDSMGHALRSANGRYALGMALTQSGRFAEASERLLEALDVFRASRQRLWEGMTLFRLAEVDLAAGNATDAAVKAEQALTALRGIGGEWRRGNVLTVLGRSLAQIGQFGRAEVCWREALGIYDALGSQEAAEVRSLLSSAASTSPS
;
A
#
# COMPACT_ATOMS: atom_id res chain seq x y z
N MET A 1 3.44 -14.46 14.42
CA MET A 1 2.21 -13.70 14.14
C MET A 1 1.98 -12.83 15.35
N THR A 2 2.49 -11.60 15.31
CA THR A 2 2.42 -10.66 16.44
C THR A 2 1.09 -9.91 16.40
N LEU A 3 0.54 -9.48 17.54
CA LEU A 3 -0.71 -8.69 17.57
C LEU A 3 -0.64 -7.44 16.66
N ALA A 4 0.55 -6.87 16.46
CA ALA A 4 0.81 -5.82 15.47
C ALA A 4 0.32 -6.16 14.04
N ASP A 5 0.40 -7.43 13.60
CA ASP A 5 -0.12 -7.86 12.28
C ASP A 5 -1.67 -7.81 12.24
N VAL A 6 -2.31 -8.11 13.38
CA VAL A 6 -3.78 -8.11 13.54
C VAL A 6 -4.31 -6.67 13.61
N HIS A 7 -3.61 -5.77 14.31
CA HIS A 7 -3.95 -4.35 14.37
C HIS A 7 -3.66 -3.61 13.04
N HIS A 8 -2.59 -3.98 12.32
CA HIS A 8 -2.30 -3.54 10.95
C HIS A 8 -3.42 -3.92 9.96
N THR A 9 -3.94 -5.13 10.08
CA THR A 9 -5.08 -5.62 9.28
C THR A 9 -6.38 -4.89 9.64
N SER A 10 -6.51 -4.43 10.88
CA SER A 10 -7.71 -3.74 11.41
C SER A 10 -7.67 -2.20 11.27
N GLY A 11 -6.58 -1.62 10.76
CA GLY A 11 -6.45 -0.16 10.58
C GLY A 11 -6.30 0.64 11.88
N ARG A 12 -5.93 -0.02 12.99
CA ARG A 12 -5.71 0.62 14.30
C ARG A 12 -4.21 0.82 14.52
N PHE A 13 -3.65 1.86 13.90
CA PHE A 13 -2.20 2.10 13.84
C PHE A 13 -1.59 2.51 15.20
N ASP A 14 -2.31 3.26 16.03
CA ASP A 14 -1.82 3.71 17.35
C ASP A 14 -1.62 2.56 18.34
N GLN A 15 -2.47 1.52 18.26
CA GLN A 15 -2.34 0.32 19.09
C GLN A 15 -1.17 -0.56 18.63
N ALA A 16 -0.90 -0.61 17.32
CA ALA A 16 0.24 -1.34 16.79
C ALA A 16 1.59 -0.72 17.16
N GLU A 17 1.66 0.61 17.39
CA GLU A 17 2.87 1.30 17.85
C GLU A 17 3.20 0.99 19.32
N GLN A 18 2.24 1.12 20.24
CA GLN A 18 2.46 0.83 21.66
C GLN A 18 2.88 -0.64 21.90
N GLU A 19 2.35 -1.56 21.09
CA GLU A 19 2.74 -2.96 21.15
C GLU A 19 4.14 -3.21 20.56
N ALA A 20 4.50 -2.55 19.46
CA ALA A 20 5.85 -2.64 18.90
C ALA A 20 6.92 -2.08 19.86
N GLU A 21 6.60 -1.01 20.60
CA GLU A 21 7.46 -0.48 21.67
C GLU A 21 7.59 -1.44 22.84
N SER A 22 6.49 -2.06 23.26
CA SER A 22 6.49 -3.04 24.35
C SER A 22 7.30 -4.29 24.01
N VAL A 23 7.23 -4.76 22.76
CA VAL A 23 8.05 -5.89 22.26
C VAL A 23 9.53 -5.53 22.28
N MET A 24 9.93 -4.31 21.91
CA MET A 24 11.35 -3.90 21.95
C MET A 24 11.93 -3.91 23.36
N ILE A 25 11.20 -3.39 24.35
CA ILE A 25 11.67 -3.39 25.74
C ILE A 25 11.90 -4.82 26.26
N LEU A 26 11.05 -5.76 25.84
CA LEU A 26 11.19 -7.18 26.17
C LEU A 26 12.34 -7.86 25.42
N VAL A 27 12.60 -7.45 24.17
CA VAL A 27 13.65 -8.02 23.31
C VAL A 27 15.04 -7.50 23.66
N GLU A 28 15.17 -6.24 24.07
CA GLU A 28 16.42 -5.67 24.59
C GLU A 28 16.90 -6.40 25.85
N ALA A 29 16.01 -7.10 26.55
CA ALA A 29 16.34 -7.90 27.73
C ALA A 29 16.86 -9.32 27.40
N ASP A 30 16.58 -9.89 26.22
CA ASP A 30 16.74 -11.33 25.95
C ASP A 30 17.86 -11.70 24.95
N GLN A 31 18.60 -10.72 24.42
CA GLN A 31 19.73 -10.90 23.48
C GLN A 31 19.44 -11.73 22.19
N ASP A 32 18.18 -12.10 21.91
CA ASP A 32 17.80 -12.75 20.66
C ASP A 32 17.75 -11.71 19.51
N PRO A 33 18.61 -11.83 18.48
CA PRO A 33 18.67 -10.85 17.40
C PRO A 33 17.45 -10.91 16.48
N LEU A 34 16.75 -12.05 16.37
CA LEU A 34 15.61 -12.21 15.46
C LEU A 34 14.44 -11.30 15.82
N PRO A 35 13.92 -11.32 17.07
CA PRO A 35 12.86 -10.40 17.50
C PRO A 35 13.22 -8.92 17.31
N ALA A 36 14.49 -8.53 17.44
CA ALA A 36 14.93 -7.15 17.26
C ALA A 36 14.85 -6.68 15.80
N CYS A 37 15.13 -7.59 14.85
CA CYS A 37 14.96 -7.33 13.41
C CYS A 37 13.49 -7.04 13.08
N TRP A 38 12.59 -7.94 13.53
CA TRP A 38 11.16 -7.84 13.28
C TRP A 38 10.53 -6.61 13.96
N ALA A 39 11.00 -6.25 15.14
CA ALA A 39 10.54 -5.05 15.84
C ALA A 39 10.97 -3.75 15.12
N SER A 40 12.20 -3.69 14.60
CA SER A 40 12.65 -2.57 13.76
C SER A 40 11.79 -2.44 12.49
N ASN A 41 11.53 -3.54 11.80
CA ASN A 41 10.64 -3.55 10.63
C ASN A 41 9.21 -3.11 11.00
N ALA A 42 8.66 -3.57 12.13
CA ALA A 42 7.33 -3.15 12.59
C ALA A 42 7.25 -1.64 12.87
N ARG A 43 8.27 -1.07 13.53
CA ARG A 43 8.38 0.39 13.75
C ARG A 43 8.47 1.16 12.44
N GLY A 44 9.22 0.67 11.46
CA GLY A 44 9.28 1.25 10.13
C GLY A 44 7.90 1.29 9.47
N ILE A 45 7.11 0.22 9.58
CA ILE A 45 5.75 0.16 9.03
C ILE A 45 4.85 1.18 9.71
N MET A 46 4.91 1.30 11.04
CA MET A 46 4.11 2.28 11.78
C MET A 46 4.47 3.71 11.42
N ALA A 47 5.77 4.02 11.36
CA ALA A 47 6.27 5.33 10.95
C ALA A 47 5.82 5.69 9.51
N LEU A 48 5.83 4.73 8.59
CA LEU A 48 5.29 4.92 7.23
C LEU A 48 3.81 5.31 7.25
N TYR A 49 2.96 4.64 8.04
CA TYR A 49 1.53 4.99 8.11
C TYR A 49 1.26 6.33 8.78
N GLN A 50 2.13 6.77 9.69
CA GLN A 50 2.07 8.07 10.34
C GLN A 50 2.75 9.18 9.53
N SER A 51 3.20 8.89 8.29
CA SER A 51 3.96 9.82 7.45
C SER A 51 5.27 10.33 8.07
N ARG A 52 5.80 9.62 9.08
CA ARG A 52 7.13 9.88 9.67
C ARG A 52 8.21 9.20 8.82
N HIS A 53 8.38 9.69 7.60
CA HIS A 53 9.20 9.03 6.58
C HIS A 53 10.67 8.88 6.99
N ASP A 54 11.27 9.88 7.63
CA ASP A 54 12.68 9.84 8.07
C ASP A 54 12.91 8.77 9.14
N ASP A 55 12.00 8.67 10.11
CA ASP A 55 12.02 7.62 11.13
C ASP A 55 11.85 6.24 10.48
N GLY A 56 10.88 6.11 9.58
CA GLY A 56 10.62 4.85 8.89
C GLY A 56 11.81 4.37 8.07
N GLU A 57 12.49 5.28 7.37
CA GLU A 57 13.70 4.96 6.60
C GLU A 57 14.83 4.49 7.51
N ARG A 58 15.05 5.18 8.63
CA ARG A 58 16.03 4.76 9.64
C ARG A 58 15.72 3.36 10.17
N TYR A 59 14.46 3.08 10.52
CA TYR A 59 14.06 1.77 11.05
C TYR A 59 14.15 0.65 10.01
N PHE A 60 13.81 0.90 8.75
CA PHE A 60 13.95 -0.11 7.70
C PHE A 60 15.41 -0.38 7.35
N ASN A 61 16.27 0.64 7.28
CA ASN A 61 17.70 0.43 7.08
C ASN A 61 18.31 -0.39 8.23
N GLN A 62 17.96 -0.09 9.47
CA GLN A 62 18.37 -0.89 10.63
C GLN A 62 17.87 -2.35 10.52
N ALA A 63 16.61 -2.56 10.10
CA ALA A 63 16.06 -3.90 9.90
C ALA A 63 16.81 -4.67 8.79
N ILE A 64 17.12 -4.02 7.67
CA ILE A 64 17.88 -4.61 6.55
C ILE A 64 19.25 -5.08 7.02
N ASP A 65 20.00 -4.21 7.71
CA ASP A 65 21.34 -4.55 8.21
C ASP A 65 21.29 -5.71 9.20
N ASN A 66 20.31 -5.70 10.11
CA ASN A 66 20.14 -6.76 11.09
C ASN A 66 19.76 -8.09 10.41
N PHE A 67 18.79 -8.11 9.49
CA PHE A 67 18.41 -9.32 8.75
C PHE A 67 19.56 -9.88 7.93
N ARG A 68 20.37 -9.02 7.29
CA ARG A 68 21.60 -9.44 6.59
C ARG A 68 22.61 -10.09 7.53
N SER A 69 22.81 -9.53 8.73
CA SER A 69 23.78 -10.04 9.72
C SER A 69 23.45 -11.45 10.21
N ILE A 70 22.16 -11.79 10.30
CA ILE A 70 21.68 -13.12 10.71
C ILE A 70 21.29 -14.00 9.51
N GLN A 71 21.55 -13.54 8.29
CA GLN A 71 21.24 -14.23 7.04
C GLN A 71 19.74 -14.58 6.84
N ASP A 72 18.83 -13.81 7.45
CA ASP A 72 17.37 -13.92 7.26
C ASP A 72 16.96 -13.21 5.95
N ARG A 73 17.09 -13.94 4.84
CA ARG A 73 16.79 -13.46 3.49
C ARG A 73 15.32 -13.04 3.31
N PRO A 74 14.31 -13.78 3.84
CA PRO A 74 12.91 -13.31 3.83
C PRO A 74 12.67 -12.00 4.60
N GLY A 75 13.30 -11.83 5.75
CA GLY A 75 13.22 -10.60 6.52
C GLY A 75 13.80 -9.40 5.76
N GLU A 76 15.00 -9.56 5.19
CA GLU A 76 15.66 -8.54 4.39
C GLU A 76 14.80 -8.10 3.20
N ALA A 77 14.26 -9.05 2.44
CA ALA A 77 13.37 -8.77 1.31
C ALA A 77 12.11 -7.99 1.75
N SER A 78 11.53 -8.34 2.90
CA SER A 78 10.40 -7.60 3.45
C SER A 78 10.76 -6.14 3.76
N ALA A 79 11.92 -5.91 4.38
CA ALA A 79 12.35 -4.58 4.76
C ALA A 79 12.71 -3.73 3.53
N LEU A 80 13.35 -4.31 2.50
CA LEU A 80 13.61 -3.66 1.21
C LEU A 80 12.31 -3.22 0.52
N CYS A 81 11.32 -4.11 0.42
CA CYS A 81 10.01 -3.77 -0.15
C CYS A 81 9.31 -2.67 0.65
N ASN A 82 9.41 -2.67 1.98
CA ASN A 82 8.82 -1.61 2.79
C ASN A 82 9.55 -0.27 2.65
N LEU A 83 10.89 -0.27 2.58
CA LEU A 83 11.69 0.92 2.33
C LEU A 83 11.36 1.54 0.97
N SER A 84 11.13 0.72 -0.06
CA SER A 84 10.68 1.21 -1.37
C SER A 84 9.41 2.07 -1.29
N ARG A 85 8.49 1.74 -0.38
CA ARG A 85 7.25 2.51 -0.19
C ARG A 85 7.51 3.88 0.44
N ILE A 86 8.50 4.01 1.33
CA ILE A 86 8.94 5.30 1.84
C ILE A 86 9.57 6.13 0.72
N HIS A 87 10.40 5.51 -0.11
CA HIS A 87 11.00 6.20 -1.26
C HIS A 87 9.92 6.71 -2.22
N LEU A 88 8.83 5.96 -2.46
CA LEU A 88 7.68 6.46 -3.22
C LEU A 88 7.00 7.64 -2.53
N ALA A 89 6.69 7.51 -1.24
CA ALA A 89 6.02 8.58 -0.46
C ALA A 89 6.83 9.88 -0.40
N THR A 90 8.15 9.81 -0.63
CA THR A 90 9.08 10.94 -0.65
C THR A 90 9.54 11.34 -2.05
N GLY A 91 8.93 10.80 -3.12
CA GLY A 91 9.21 11.16 -4.51
C GLY A 91 10.51 10.60 -5.09
N ARG A 92 11.20 9.69 -4.39
CA ARG A 92 12.43 9.03 -4.82
C ARG A 92 12.14 7.78 -5.67
N THR A 93 11.44 7.98 -6.79
CA THR A 93 10.84 6.91 -7.59
C THR A 93 11.86 5.89 -8.12
N ASP A 94 12.99 6.33 -8.70
CA ASP A 94 14.00 5.40 -9.25
C ASP A 94 14.59 4.50 -8.16
N SER A 95 14.85 5.08 -6.99
CA SER A 95 15.35 4.32 -5.83
C SER A 95 14.29 3.36 -5.29
N ALA A 96 13.01 3.72 -5.32
CA ALA A 96 11.94 2.81 -4.95
C ALA A 96 11.86 1.60 -5.89
N VAL A 97 12.00 1.82 -7.20
CA VAL A 97 12.04 0.72 -8.19
C VAL A 97 13.21 -0.21 -7.88
N ALA A 98 14.42 0.31 -7.70
CA ALA A 98 15.60 -0.50 -7.40
C ALA A 98 15.45 -1.34 -6.12
N LEU A 99 14.93 -0.74 -5.04
CA LEU A 99 14.68 -1.44 -3.77
C LEU A 99 13.62 -2.54 -3.90
N ALA A 100 12.54 -2.27 -4.65
CA ALA A 100 11.48 -3.25 -4.88
C ALA A 100 11.95 -4.40 -5.79
N GLU A 101 12.78 -4.12 -6.80
CA GLU A 101 13.43 -5.13 -7.64
C GLU A 101 14.37 -6.02 -6.81
N GLU A 102 15.21 -5.43 -5.94
CA GLU A 102 16.10 -6.18 -5.05
C GLU A 102 15.30 -7.10 -4.11
N GLY A 103 14.28 -6.57 -3.43
CA GLY A 103 13.44 -7.38 -2.54
C GLY A 103 12.69 -8.50 -3.28
N THR A 104 12.19 -8.23 -4.49
CA THR A 104 11.50 -9.24 -5.32
C THR A 104 12.45 -10.34 -5.78
N ALA A 105 13.67 -10.00 -6.21
CA ALA A 105 14.67 -10.97 -6.64
C ALA A 105 15.05 -11.94 -5.51
N VAL A 106 15.16 -11.42 -4.27
CA VAL A 106 15.41 -12.25 -3.10
C VAL A 106 14.26 -13.23 -2.87
N TYR A 107 13.01 -12.76 -2.89
CA TYR A 107 11.85 -13.66 -2.74
C TYR A 107 11.74 -14.70 -3.84
N ASP A 108 12.03 -14.34 -5.09
CA ASP A 108 12.00 -15.27 -6.22
C ASP A 108 13.05 -16.37 -6.10
N SER A 109 14.26 -16.05 -5.60
CA SER A 109 15.30 -17.08 -5.36
C SER A 109 14.91 -18.13 -4.31
N MET A 110 13.91 -17.86 -3.48
CA MET A 110 13.49 -18.74 -2.38
C MET A 110 12.25 -19.58 -2.70
N GLY A 111 11.58 -19.36 -3.84
CA GLY A 111 10.39 -20.11 -4.24
C GLY A 111 9.15 -19.90 -3.34
N HIS A 112 9.15 -18.86 -2.50
CA HIS A 112 8.05 -18.58 -1.58
C HIS A 112 6.94 -17.75 -2.24
N ALA A 113 6.07 -18.41 -3.02
CA ALA A 113 5.04 -17.76 -3.85
C ALA A 113 4.32 -16.56 -3.20
N LEU A 114 3.80 -16.69 -1.97
CA LEU A 114 3.08 -15.61 -1.29
C LEU A 114 3.97 -14.40 -0.96
N ARG A 115 5.21 -14.64 -0.53
CA ARG A 115 6.15 -13.55 -0.25
C ARG A 115 6.58 -12.86 -1.53
N SER A 116 6.80 -13.64 -2.58
CA SER A 116 7.11 -13.13 -3.91
C SER A 116 5.97 -12.29 -4.49
N ALA A 117 4.71 -12.56 -4.12
CA ALA A 117 3.57 -11.69 -4.46
C ALA A 117 3.61 -10.32 -3.76
N ASN A 118 4.03 -10.26 -2.49
CA ASN A 118 4.23 -8.98 -1.79
C ASN A 118 5.32 -8.13 -2.45
N GLY A 119 6.43 -8.75 -2.88
CA GLY A 119 7.49 -8.07 -3.62
C GLY A 119 6.99 -7.48 -4.93
N ARG A 120 6.29 -8.30 -5.73
CA ARG A 120 5.64 -7.87 -6.98
C ARG A 120 4.62 -6.76 -6.78
N TYR A 121 3.85 -6.80 -5.70
CA TYR A 121 2.93 -5.72 -5.34
C TYR A 121 3.67 -4.39 -5.11
N ALA A 122 4.76 -4.40 -4.33
CA ALA A 122 5.58 -3.21 -4.08
C ALA A 122 6.24 -2.69 -5.37
N LEU A 123 6.77 -3.61 -6.19
CA LEU A 123 7.36 -3.27 -7.48
C LEU A 123 6.33 -2.66 -8.43
N GLY A 124 5.13 -3.23 -8.49
CA GLY A 124 4.02 -2.68 -9.27
C GLY A 124 3.68 -1.24 -8.89
N MET A 125 3.62 -0.93 -7.59
CA MET A 125 3.44 0.45 -7.12
C MET A 125 4.56 1.38 -7.60
N ALA A 126 5.82 0.95 -7.48
CA ALA A 126 6.96 1.77 -7.89
C ALA A 126 7.00 2.00 -9.41
N LEU A 127 6.73 0.96 -10.19
CA LEU A 127 6.65 1.02 -11.64
C LEU A 127 5.53 1.96 -12.10
N THR A 128 4.38 1.94 -11.42
CA THR A 128 3.27 2.88 -11.69
C THR A 128 3.73 4.32 -11.57
N GLN A 129 4.39 4.67 -10.47
CA GLN A 129 4.88 6.03 -10.23
C GLN A 129 5.99 6.43 -11.23
N SER A 130 6.75 5.48 -11.74
CA SER A 130 7.78 5.71 -12.77
C SER A 130 7.22 5.83 -14.20
N GLY A 131 5.91 5.67 -14.40
CA GLY A 131 5.28 5.69 -15.72
C GLY A 131 5.42 4.39 -16.53
N ARG A 132 6.01 3.34 -15.94
CA ARG A 132 6.21 2.02 -16.57
C ARG A 132 4.94 1.16 -16.43
N PHE A 133 3.82 1.64 -16.98
CA PHE A 133 2.49 1.09 -16.71
C PHE A 133 2.29 -0.38 -17.15
N ALA A 134 2.84 -0.77 -18.30
CA ALA A 134 2.74 -2.15 -18.78
C ALA A 134 3.41 -3.14 -17.82
N GLU A 135 4.62 -2.81 -17.37
CA GLU A 135 5.39 -3.62 -16.42
C GLU A 135 4.73 -3.61 -15.03
N ALA A 136 4.17 -2.47 -14.60
CA ALA A 136 3.41 -2.38 -13.35
C ALA A 136 2.21 -3.34 -13.36
N SER A 137 1.42 -3.33 -14.44
CA SER A 137 0.28 -4.22 -14.61
C SER A 137 0.68 -5.69 -14.60
N GLU A 138 1.75 -6.06 -15.29
CA GLU A 138 2.26 -7.44 -15.32
C GLU A 138 2.61 -7.92 -13.91
N ARG A 139 3.41 -7.16 -13.17
CA ARG A 139 3.82 -7.51 -11.79
C ARG A 139 2.62 -7.58 -10.83
N LEU A 140 1.66 -6.65 -10.95
CA LEU A 140 0.46 -6.66 -10.10
C LEU A 140 -0.48 -7.82 -10.43
N LEU A 141 -0.61 -8.23 -11.69
CA LEU A 141 -1.41 -9.40 -12.08
C LEU A 141 -0.80 -10.70 -11.54
N GLU A 142 0.52 -10.85 -11.63
CA GLU A 142 1.23 -11.98 -11.01
C GLU A 142 0.96 -12.04 -9.49
N ALA A 143 0.99 -10.90 -8.80
CA ALA A 143 0.68 -10.83 -7.37
C ALA A 143 -0.80 -11.18 -7.09
N LEU A 144 -1.72 -10.66 -7.91
CA LEU A 144 -3.16 -10.88 -7.78
C LEU A 144 -3.52 -12.37 -7.86
N ASP A 145 -2.93 -13.09 -8.81
CA ASP A 145 -3.17 -14.53 -9.00
C ASP A 145 -2.76 -15.33 -7.75
N VAL A 146 -1.60 -15.01 -7.18
CA VAL A 146 -1.12 -15.64 -5.94
C VAL A 146 -2.02 -15.29 -4.76
N PHE A 147 -2.43 -14.03 -4.59
CA PHE A 147 -3.30 -13.63 -3.50
C PHE A 147 -4.68 -14.28 -3.59
N ARG A 148 -5.24 -14.42 -4.79
CA ARG A 148 -6.49 -15.15 -5.03
C ARG A 148 -6.35 -16.63 -4.71
N ALA A 149 -5.32 -17.30 -5.24
CA ALA A 149 -5.05 -18.70 -4.96
C ALA A 149 -4.86 -18.97 -3.45
N SER A 150 -4.25 -18.01 -2.74
CA SER A 150 -3.98 -18.06 -1.30
C SER A 150 -5.13 -17.49 -0.43
N ARG A 151 -6.27 -17.12 -1.03
CA ARG A 151 -7.46 -16.54 -0.38
C ARG A 151 -7.16 -15.31 0.50
N GLN A 152 -6.17 -14.51 0.10
CA GLN A 152 -5.77 -13.29 0.79
C GLN A 152 -6.65 -12.10 0.34
N ARG A 153 -7.90 -12.05 0.81
CA ARG A 153 -8.90 -11.07 0.32
C ARG A 153 -8.48 -9.61 0.45
N LEU A 154 -7.81 -9.23 1.56
CA LEU A 154 -7.29 -7.87 1.73
C LEU A 154 -6.29 -7.53 0.61
N TRP A 155 -5.35 -8.43 0.34
CA TRP A 155 -4.32 -8.22 -0.67
C TRP A 155 -4.88 -8.32 -2.09
N GLU A 156 -5.86 -9.18 -2.34
CA GLU A 156 -6.61 -9.20 -3.59
C GLU A 156 -7.25 -7.83 -3.87
N GLY A 157 -8.01 -7.29 -2.91
CA GLY A 157 -8.65 -5.99 -3.05
C GLY A 157 -7.66 -4.83 -3.20
N MET A 158 -6.59 -4.82 -2.42
CA MET A 158 -5.53 -3.81 -2.55
C MET A 158 -4.78 -3.90 -3.87
N THR A 159 -4.60 -5.09 -4.44
CA THR A 159 -3.94 -5.27 -5.74
C THR A 159 -4.84 -4.83 -6.89
N LEU A 160 -6.14 -5.13 -6.82
CA LEU A 160 -7.14 -4.60 -7.76
C LEU A 160 -7.19 -3.07 -7.73
N PHE A 161 -7.08 -2.48 -6.54
CA PHE A 161 -6.97 -1.03 -6.38
C PHE A 161 -5.72 -0.46 -7.07
N ARG A 162 -4.54 -1.08 -6.88
CA ARG A 162 -3.31 -0.64 -7.58
C ARG A 162 -3.41 -0.80 -9.09
N LEU A 163 -4.02 -1.88 -9.59
CA LEU A 163 -4.26 -2.04 -11.01
C LEU A 163 -5.20 -0.95 -11.56
N ALA A 164 -6.21 -0.53 -10.79
CA ALA A 164 -7.07 0.58 -11.17
C ALA A 164 -6.28 1.91 -11.26
N GLU A 165 -5.33 2.15 -10.35
CA GLU A 165 -4.43 3.31 -10.44
C GLU A 165 -3.53 3.25 -11.68
N VAL A 166 -3.00 2.08 -12.02
CA VAL A 166 -2.21 1.87 -13.25
C VAL A 166 -3.04 2.20 -14.49
N ASP A 167 -4.24 1.62 -14.60
CA ASP A 167 -5.11 1.85 -15.74
C ASP A 167 -5.50 3.32 -15.87
N LEU A 168 -5.82 3.98 -14.75
CA LEU A 168 -6.18 5.40 -14.74
C LEU A 168 -5.00 6.26 -15.21
N ALA A 169 -3.79 6.00 -14.70
CA ALA A 169 -2.58 6.71 -15.11
C ALA A 169 -2.20 6.45 -16.58
N ALA A 170 -2.50 5.26 -17.10
CA ALA A 170 -2.32 4.90 -18.50
C ALA A 170 -3.42 5.44 -19.43
N GLY A 171 -4.46 6.08 -18.90
CA GLY A 171 -5.59 6.61 -19.67
C GLY A 171 -6.72 5.61 -19.96
N ASN A 172 -6.64 4.40 -19.41
CA ASN A 172 -7.63 3.32 -19.58
C ASN A 172 -8.74 3.43 -18.53
N ALA A 173 -9.43 4.56 -18.49
CA ALA A 173 -10.37 4.90 -17.41
C ALA A 173 -11.55 3.90 -17.25
N THR A 174 -12.00 3.27 -18.34
CA THR A 174 -13.04 2.22 -18.27
C THR A 174 -12.56 1.01 -17.47
N ASP A 175 -11.37 0.52 -17.75
CA ASP A 175 -10.78 -0.63 -17.05
C ASP A 175 -10.47 -0.26 -15.58
N ALA A 176 -10.00 0.95 -15.36
CA ALA A 176 -9.78 1.49 -14.02
C ALA A 176 -11.06 1.48 -13.17
N ALA A 177 -12.20 1.90 -13.73
CA ALA A 177 -13.48 1.87 -13.03
C ALA A 177 -13.90 0.44 -12.67
N VAL A 178 -13.78 -0.51 -13.62
CA VAL A 178 -14.09 -1.92 -13.37
C VAL A 178 -13.23 -2.50 -12.25
N LYS A 179 -11.92 -2.27 -12.28
CA LYS A 179 -10.99 -2.78 -11.26
C LYS A 179 -11.22 -2.12 -9.89
N ALA A 180 -11.57 -0.83 -9.85
CA ALA A 180 -11.92 -0.15 -8.61
C ALA A 180 -13.24 -0.68 -7.99
N GLU A 181 -14.26 -0.97 -8.80
CA GLU A 181 -15.50 -1.62 -8.33
C GLU A 181 -15.23 -3.04 -7.79
N GLN A 182 -14.36 -3.81 -8.45
CA GLN A 182 -13.91 -5.11 -7.96
C GLN A 182 -13.14 -4.99 -6.64
N ALA A 183 -12.28 -3.97 -6.50
CA ALA A 183 -11.56 -3.69 -5.26
C ALA A 183 -12.52 -3.37 -4.09
N LEU A 184 -13.54 -2.53 -4.31
CA LEU A 184 -14.58 -2.25 -3.30
C LEU A 184 -15.33 -3.52 -2.87
N THR A 185 -15.61 -4.40 -3.81
CA THR A 185 -16.27 -5.69 -3.53
C THR A 185 -15.37 -6.59 -2.68
N ALA A 186 -14.09 -6.71 -3.04
CA ALA A 186 -13.13 -7.55 -2.31
C ALA A 186 -12.82 -7.00 -0.90
N LEU A 187 -12.83 -5.68 -0.73
CA LEU A 187 -12.57 -4.99 0.53
C LEU A 187 -13.84 -4.79 1.38
N ARG A 188 -15.00 -5.32 0.97
CA ARG A 188 -16.24 -5.12 1.73
C ARG A 188 -16.12 -5.69 3.15
N GLY A 189 -16.13 -4.79 4.15
CA GLY A 189 -16.00 -5.14 5.56
C GLY A 189 -14.56 -5.50 5.99
N ILE A 190 -13.55 -5.19 5.16
CA ILE A 190 -12.13 -5.52 5.40
C ILE A 190 -11.27 -4.29 5.09
N GLY A 191 -10.18 -4.07 5.82
CA GLY A 191 -9.20 -3.02 5.49
C GLY A 191 -9.57 -1.60 5.92
N GLY A 192 -10.74 -1.38 6.51
CA GLY A 192 -11.13 -0.11 7.14
C GLY A 192 -11.54 0.99 6.15
N GLU A 193 -12.25 2.00 6.67
CA GLU A 193 -12.90 3.03 5.85
C GLU A 193 -11.89 3.89 5.07
N TRP A 194 -10.70 4.18 5.64
CA TRP A 194 -9.69 4.97 4.93
C TRP A 194 -9.31 4.37 3.57
N ARG A 195 -9.09 3.05 3.51
CA ARG A 195 -8.76 2.36 2.26
C ARG A 195 -9.93 2.41 1.27
N ARG A 196 -11.17 2.26 1.77
CA ARG A 196 -12.38 2.42 0.96
C ARG A 196 -12.48 3.82 0.36
N GLY A 197 -12.17 4.87 1.12
CA GLY A 197 -12.08 6.25 0.62
C GLY A 197 -11.12 6.39 -0.56
N ASN A 198 -9.94 5.76 -0.49
CA ASN A 198 -8.95 5.80 -1.57
C ASN A 198 -9.46 5.13 -2.85
N VAL A 199 -10.10 3.96 -2.72
CA VAL A 199 -10.68 3.25 -3.87
C VAL A 199 -11.83 4.05 -4.48
N LEU A 200 -12.70 4.66 -3.66
CA LEU A 200 -13.78 5.53 -4.13
C LEU A 200 -13.26 6.76 -4.87
N THR A 201 -12.13 7.32 -4.41
CA THR A 201 -11.49 8.47 -5.07
C THR A 201 -11.01 8.10 -6.47
N VAL A 202 -10.34 6.95 -6.62
CA VAL A 202 -9.92 6.41 -7.93
C VAL A 202 -11.12 6.07 -8.81
N LEU A 203 -12.15 5.41 -8.27
CA LEU A 203 -13.37 5.12 -9.01
C LEU A 203 -14.03 6.41 -9.52
N GLY A 204 -14.13 7.44 -8.68
CA GLY A 204 -14.69 8.73 -9.08
C GLY A 204 -13.90 9.40 -10.20
N ARG A 205 -12.56 9.35 -10.16
CA ARG A 205 -11.69 9.85 -11.24
C ARG A 205 -11.92 9.11 -12.55
N SER A 206 -11.94 7.78 -12.48
CA SER A 206 -12.20 6.91 -13.62
C SER A 206 -13.56 7.22 -14.26
N LEU A 207 -14.61 7.34 -13.43
CA LEU A 207 -15.96 7.68 -13.86
C LEU A 207 -16.04 9.07 -14.50
N ALA A 208 -15.35 10.07 -13.95
CA ALA A 208 -15.30 11.41 -14.52
C ALA A 208 -14.63 11.42 -15.90
N GLN A 209 -13.52 10.68 -16.07
CA GLN A 209 -12.80 10.61 -17.35
C GLN A 209 -13.60 9.91 -18.45
N ILE A 210 -14.53 9.02 -18.10
CA ILE A 210 -15.48 8.40 -19.05
C ILE A 210 -16.82 9.16 -19.16
N GLY A 211 -16.91 10.38 -18.62
CA GLY A 211 -18.06 11.28 -18.74
C GLY A 211 -19.24 11.00 -17.78
N GLN A 212 -19.06 10.10 -16.81
CA GLN A 212 -20.10 9.73 -15.84
C GLN A 212 -20.04 10.61 -14.57
N PHE A 213 -20.11 11.93 -14.75
CA PHE A 213 -19.89 12.91 -13.69
C PHE A 213 -20.80 12.75 -12.46
N GLY A 214 -22.07 12.43 -12.65
CA GLY A 214 -22.99 12.22 -11.52
C GLY A 214 -22.56 11.03 -10.63
N ARG A 215 -22.11 9.92 -11.23
CA ARG A 215 -21.59 8.77 -10.48
C ARG A 215 -20.24 9.09 -9.83
N ALA A 216 -19.39 9.86 -10.52
CA ALA A 216 -18.13 10.32 -9.96
C ALA A 216 -18.33 11.18 -8.69
N GLU A 217 -19.28 12.11 -8.74
CA GLU A 217 -19.60 12.99 -7.62
C GLU A 217 -20.13 12.21 -6.41
N VAL A 218 -20.95 11.18 -6.62
CA VAL A 218 -21.38 10.28 -5.54
C VAL A 218 -20.18 9.59 -4.88
N CYS A 219 -19.26 9.04 -5.68
CA CYS A 219 -18.06 8.38 -5.14
C CYS A 219 -17.19 9.36 -4.34
N TRP A 220 -16.98 10.57 -4.85
CA TRP A 220 -16.18 11.60 -4.18
C TRP A 220 -16.86 12.14 -2.92
N ARG A 221 -18.18 12.34 -2.90
CA ARG A 221 -18.89 12.72 -1.66
C ARG A 221 -18.75 11.66 -0.58
N GLU A 222 -18.86 10.39 -0.95
CA GLU A 222 -18.69 9.28 -0.01
C GLU A 222 -17.25 9.21 0.52
N ALA A 223 -16.25 9.34 -0.37
CA ALA A 223 -14.84 9.42 0.02
C ALA A 223 -14.56 10.62 0.95
N LEU A 224 -15.11 11.79 0.65
CA LEU A 224 -14.95 12.99 1.47
C LEU A 224 -15.53 12.78 2.88
N GLY A 225 -16.73 12.20 2.99
CA GLY A 225 -17.34 11.90 4.29
C GLY A 225 -16.48 10.96 5.14
N ILE A 226 -15.85 9.97 4.51
CA ILE A 226 -14.86 9.08 5.16
C ILE A 226 -13.65 9.89 5.65
N TYR A 227 -13.04 10.69 4.78
CA TYR A 227 -11.83 11.44 5.13
C TYR A 227 -12.09 12.50 6.22
N ASP A 228 -13.24 13.19 6.17
CA ASP A 228 -13.64 14.15 7.19
C ASP A 228 -13.85 13.49 8.55
N ALA A 229 -14.50 12.32 8.59
CA ALA A 229 -14.69 11.56 9.82
C ALA A 229 -13.36 11.06 10.43
N LEU A 230 -12.35 10.83 9.58
CA LEU A 230 -11.02 10.37 9.98
C LEU A 230 -10.00 11.51 10.20
N GLY A 231 -10.35 12.77 9.89
CA GLY A 231 -9.41 13.89 9.92
C GLY A 231 -8.26 13.75 8.90
N SER A 232 -8.50 13.05 7.79
CA SER A 232 -7.49 12.70 6.78
C SER A 232 -7.13 13.87 5.88
N GLN A 233 -5.86 14.01 5.51
CA GLN A 233 -5.38 15.08 4.61
C GLN A 233 -5.96 14.97 3.19
N GLU A 234 -6.29 13.76 2.75
CA GLU A 234 -6.88 13.43 1.45
C GLU A 234 -8.24 14.12 1.23
N ALA A 235 -8.91 14.56 2.29
CA ALA A 235 -10.12 15.38 2.19
C ALA A 235 -9.91 16.64 1.33
N ALA A 236 -8.72 17.25 1.38
CA ALA A 236 -8.41 18.45 0.59
C ALA A 236 -8.44 18.17 -0.93
N GLU A 237 -7.88 17.04 -1.34
CA GLU A 237 -7.87 16.61 -2.75
C GLU A 237 -9.29 16.35 -3.25
N VAL A 238 -10.11 15.63 -2.48
CA VAL A 238 -11.48 15.30 -2.87
C VAL A 238 -12.37 16.56 -2.95
N ARG A 239 -12.20 17.52 -2.05
CA ARG A 239 -12.88 18.83 -2.15
C ARG A 239 -12.51 19.56 -3.43
N SER A 240 -11.24 19.51 -3.85
CA SER A 240 -10.81 20.07 -5.13
C SER A 240 -11.52 19.38 -6.29
N LEU A 241 -11.57 18.04 -6.32
CA LEU A 241 -12.25 17.27 -7.38
C LEU A 241 -13.74 17.65 -7.50
N LEU A 242 -14.45 17.74 -6.37
CA LEU A 242 -15.86 18.15 -6.33
C LEU A 242 -16.06 19.58 -6.83
N SER A 243 -15.18 20.52 -6.46
CA SER A 243 -15.27 21.90 -6.92
C SER A 243 -15.04 22.04 -8.42
N SER A 244 -14.08 21.29 -8.98
CA SER A 244 -13.82 21.27 -10.43
C SER A 244 -15.00 20.69 -11.18
N ALA A 245 -15.61 19.60 -10.69
CA ALA A 245 -16.78 18.98 -11.32
C ALA A 245 -18.01 19.90 -11.36
N ALA A 246 -18.22 20.68 -10.29
CA ALA A 246 -19.30 21.68 -10.22
C ALA A 246 -19.12 22.79 -11.26
N SER A 247 -17.88 23.17 -11.57
CA SER A 247 -17.58 24.20 -12.59
C SER A 247 -17.75 23.71 -14.04
N THR A 248 -17.68 22.40 -14.28
CA THR A 248 -17.78 21.78 -15.61
C THR A 248 -19.18 21.27 -15.98
N SER A 249 -20.14 21.33 -15.05
CA SER A 249 -21.52 20.93 -15.33
C SER A 249 -22.23 22.04 -16.13
N PRO A 250 -22.72 21.79 -17.36
CA PRO A 250 -23.48 22.79 -18.08
C PRO A 250 -24.83 23.01 -17.39
N SER A 251 -25.19 24.29 -17.21
CA SER A 251 -26.49 24.77 -16.73
C SER A 251 -27.64 24.38 -17.64
#